data_AF-A0A0W0TNH3-F1
#
_entry.id   AF-A0A0W0TNH3-F1
#
_cell.length_a   1.000
_cell.length_b   1.000
_cell.length_c   1.000
_cell.angle_alpha   90.00
_cell.angle_beta   90.00
_cell.angle_gamma   90.00
#
_symmetry.space_group_name_H-M   'P 1'
#
loop_
_entity.id
_entity.type
_entity.pdbx_description
1 polymer ?
#
loop_
_entity_poly.entity_id
_entity_poly.type
_entity_poly.pdbx_seq_one_letter_code
_entity_poly.pdbx_strand_id
1 'polypeptide(L)'
;MKRVKLFVQLLLCLVSTSTWCWNATGHRLVAEVAFLHLTPGAKEKLYKNLGNQRITDAAVWLDTLRYRDITWYDHLHYADIPFTRDGTPLPPQNPVNAVWALEHAVKVLQSPKSNRADKRFALNVLLHVTGDIHQPMHAVTQISARNPRGDRGGNLFPLRPNPIARNLHAWWDNGGGLLNTRGRNAGMRRQSLLHAIDTQYVCHPENEVFKPRAWRDESHALATRVAYRLHEGVLPDAAYKRQTQQITRSQIARAGCRLAAVLNRF
;
A
#
# COMPACT_ATOMS: atom_id res chain seq x y z
N MET A 1 -0.54 -47.89 -38.99
CA MET A 1 -0.87 -47.94 -37.55
C MET A 1 -0.07 -46.86 -36.82
N LYS A 2 -0.76 -46.11 -35.96
CA LYS A 2 -0.46 -44.74 -35.52
C LYS A 2 0.70 -44.69 -34.50
N ARG A 3 1.66 -43.78 -34.68
CA ARG A 3 2.53 -43.28 -33.61
C ARG A 3 2.11 -41.84 -33.27
N VAL A 4 1.28 -41.68 -32.25
CA VAL A 4 0.91 -40.36 -31.72
C VAL A 4 1.99 -39.96 -30.71
N LYS A 5 2.77 -38.93 -31.04
CA LYS A 5 3.70 -38.28 -30.10
C LYS A 5 2.89 -37.44 -29.13
N LEU A 6 2.92 -37.81 -27.85
CA LEU A 6 2.26 -37.08 -26.77
C LEU A 6 3.09 -35.82 -26.45
N PHE A 7 2.67 -34.67 -26.95
CA PHE A 7 3.17 -33.36 -26.50
C PHE A 7 2.46 -33.01 -25.19
N VAL A 8 3.11 -33.24 -24.06
CA VAL A 8 2.65 -32.69 -22.78
C VAL A 8 3.15 -31.24 -22.73
N GLN A 9 2.32 -30.31 -23.21
CA GLN A 9 2.52 -28.89 -22.93
C GLN A 9 2.24 -28.67 -21.44
N LEU A 10 3.31 -28.44 -20.69
CA LEU A 10 3.27 -27.98 -19.32
C LEU A 10 2.67 -26.57 -19.32
N LEU A 11 1.38 -26.45 -18.99
CA LEU A 11 0.75 -25.16 -18.69
C LEU A 11 1.46 -24.58 -17.48
N LEU A 12 2.36 -23.61 -17.70
CA LEU A 12 2.78 -22.70 -16.63
C LEU A 12 1.52 -21.92 -16.20
N CYS A 13 0.93 -22.31 -15.08
CA CYS A 13 -0.02 -21.47 -14.37
C CYS A 13 0.67 -20.14 -14.07
N LEU A 14 0.34 -19.11 -14.86
CA LEU A 14 0.50 -17.72 -14.46
C LEU A 14 -0.43 -17.50 -13.26
N VAL A 15 0.05 -17.84 -12.08
CA VAL A 15 -0.58 -17.40 -10.84
C VAL A 15 -0.33 -15.90 -10.80
N SER A 16 -1.31 -15.13 -11.23
CA SER A 16 -1.37 -13.70 -10.95
C SER A 16 -1.42 -13.55 -9.44
N THR A 17 -0.26 -13.37 -8.81
CA THR A 17 -0.18 -12.95 -7.43
C THR A 17 -0.70 -11.52 -7.42
N SER A 18 -1.97 -11.35 -7.09
CA SER A 18 -2.50 -10.04 -6.71
C SER A 18 -1.61 -9.53 -5.58
N THR A 19 -0.82 -8.50 -5.85
CA THR A 19 -0.07 -7.78 -4.82
C THR A 19 -1.01 -6.72 -4.26
N TRP A 20 -1.29 -6.78 -2.96
CA TRP A 20 -2.46 -6.16 -2.34
C TRP A 20 -2.04 -5.10 -1.33
N CYS A 21 -1.15 -4.17 -1.67
CA CYS A 21 -1.06 -2.84 -1.05
C CYS A 21 -1.19 -2.81 0.49
N TRP A 22 -1.73 -1.78 1.13
CA TRP A 22 -2.52 -2.20 2.29
C TRP A 22 -3.70 -3.00 1.73
N ASN A 23 -4.16 -4.05 2.41
CA ASN A 23 -5.39 -4.66 1.93
C ASN A 23 -6.53 -3.61 1.95
N ALA A 24 -7.67 -3.90 1.30
CA ALA A 24 -8.77 -2.94 1.19
C ALA A 24 -9.21 -2.31 2.54
N THR A 25 -9.04 -3.02 3.65
CA THR A 25 -9.35 -2.46 4.98
C THR A 25 -8.33 -1.40 5.41
N GLY A 26 -7.03 -1.62 5.18
CA GLY A 26 -6.00 -0.64 5.53
C GLY A 26 -6.15 0.67 4.75
N HIS A 27 -6.38 0.62 3.43
CA HIS A 27 -6.65 1.84 2.64
C HIS A 27 -7.87 2.62 3.13
N ARG A 28 -8.95 1.90 3.45
CA ARG A 28 -10.16 2.53 3.99
C ARG A 28 -9.88 3.21 5.32
N LEU A 29 -9.11 2.57 6.21
CA LEU A 29 -8.71 3.16 7.48
C LEU A 29 -7.86 4.41 7.29
N VAL A 30 -6.88 4.40 6.37
CA VAL A 30 -6.07 5.59 6.06
C VAL A 30 -6.95 6.75 5.60
N ALA A 31 -7.88 6.49 4.68
CA ALA A 31 -8.82 7.50 4.18
C ALA A 31 -9.79 7.99 5.26
N GLU A 32 -10.24 7.12 6.15
CA GLU A 32 -11.14 7.47 7.26
C GLU A 32 -10.42 8.31 8.32
N VAL A 33 -9.20 7.94 8.71
CA VAL A 33 -8.35 8.77 9.58
C VAL A 33 -8.17 10.14 8.93
N ALA A 34 -7.81 10.20 7.65
CA ALA A 34 -7.67 11.49 6.96
C ALA A 34 -8.95 12.33 7.02
N PHE A 35 -10.10 11.70 6.75
CA PHE A 35 -11.41 12.36 6.75
C PHE A 35 -11.80 12.97 8.11
N LEU A 36 -11.44 12.31 9.22
CA LEU A 36 -11.67 12.83 10.58
C LEU A 36 -10.95 14.17 10.79
N HIS A 37 -9.78 14.33 10.19
CA HIS A 37 -8.89 15.50 10.36
C HIS A 37 -8.98 16.53 9.23
N LEU A 38 -9.99 16.42 8.35
CA LEU A 38 -10.22 17.43 7.31
C LEU A 38 -10.95 18.65 7.86
N THR A 39 -10.50 19.83 7.41
CA THR A 39 -11.24 21.08 7.56
C THR A 39 -12.58 21.03 6.81
N PRO A 40 -13.59 21.84 7.20
CA PRO A 40 -14.84 21.92 6.47
C PRO A 40 -14.68 22.23 4.98
N GLY A 41 -13.78 23.18 4.64
CA GLY A 41 -13.51 23.53 3.24
C GLY A 41 -12.85 22.40 2.44
N ALA A 42 -11.95 21.64 3.05
CA ALA A 42 -11.35 20.46 2.41
C ALA A 42 -12.40 19.36 2.15
N LYS A 43 -13.33 19.13 3.10
CA LYS A 43 -14.46 18.19 2.90
C LYS A 43 -15.34 18.60 1.74
N GLU A 44 -15.69 19.88 1.64
CA GLU A 44 -16.49 20.40 0.52
C GLU A 44 -15.79 20.19 -0.83
N LYS A 45 -14.51 20.55 -0.93
CA LYS A 45 -13.70 20.32 -2.15
C LYS A 45 -13.60 18.84 -2.50
N LEU A 46 -13.42 17.98 -1.50
CA LEU A 46 -13.38 16.53 -1.69
C LEU A 46 -14.72 16.02 -2.26
N TYR A 47 -15.86 16.40 -1.68
CA TYR A 47 -17.18 16.01 -2.19
C TYR A 47 -17.46 16.55 -3.58
N LYS A 48 -17.10 17.81 -3.85
CA LYS A 48 -17.24 18.41 -5.19
C LYS A 48 -16.51 17.59 -6.25
N ASN A 49 -15.28 17.16 -5.99
CA ASN A 49 -14.46 16.44 -6.97
C ASN A 49 -14.79 14.94 -7.05
N LEU A 50 -15.07 14.27 -5.92
CA LEU A 50 -15.44 12.84 -5.92
C LEU A 50 -16.90 12.59 -6.36
N GLY A 51 -17.78 13.57 -6.20
CA GLY A 51 -19.22 13.40 -6.43
C GLY A 51 -19.80 12.37 -5.46
N ASN A 52 -20.48 11.36 -6.01
CA ASN A 52 -21.13 10.31 -5.20
C ASN A 52 -20.17 9.22 -4.72
N GLN A 53 -18.88 9.27 -5.11
CA GLN A 53 -17.90 8.27 -4.68
C GLN A 53 -17.49 8.52 -3.23
N ARG A 54 -17.66 7.51 -2.37
CA ARG A 54 -17.20 7.58 -0.98
C ARG A 54 -15.67 7.61 -0.95
N ILE A 55 -15.10 8.34 0.00
CA ILE A 55 -13.63 8.41 0.18
C ILE A 55 -13.01 7.03 0.38
N THR A 56 -13.72 6.12 1.05
CA THR A 56 -13.32 4.73 1.28
C THR A 56 -13.35 3.86 0.01
N ASP A 57 -14.19 4.20 -0.97
CA ASP A 57 -14.19 3.54 -2.28
C ASP A 57 -13.11 4.13 -3.19
N ALA A 58 -12.87 5.44 -3.10
CA ALA A 58 -11.76 6.11 -3.77
C ALA A 58 -10.40 5.58 -3.30
N ALA A 59 -10.24 5.33 -2.00
CA ALA A 59 -9.01 4.82 -1.42
C ALA A 59 -8.63 3.40 -1.87
N VAL A 60 -9.58 2.59 -2.33
CA VAL A 60 -9.31 1.23 -2.85
C VAL A 60 -9.38 1.16 -4.38
N TRP A 61 -9.77 2.25 -5.04
CA TRP A 61 -10.10 2.25 -6.46
C TRP A 61 -8.93 1.85 -7.36
N LEU A 62 -7.71 2.28 -7.03
CA LEU A 62 -6.54 2.01 -7.88
C LEU A 62 -6.27 0.51 -8.03
N ASP A 63 -6.36 -0.25 -6.93
CA ASP A 63 -6.26 -1.72 -6.97
C ASP A 63 -7.36 -2.36 -7.83
N THR A 64 -8.57 -1.76 -7.84
CA THR A 64 -9.70 -2.35 -8.58
C THR A 64 -9.50 -2.35 -10.10
N LEU A 65 -8.59 -1.50 -10.62
CA LEU A 65 -8.27 -1.44 -12.03
C LEU A 65 -7.69 -2.76 -12.56
N ARG A 66 -6.98 -3.50 -11.72
CA ARG A 66 -6.43 -4.82 -12.07
C ARG A 66 -7.51 -5.86 -12.36
N TYR A 67 -8.69 -5.77 -11.73
CA TYR A 67 -9.82 -6.65 -12.05
C TYR A 67 -10.50 -6.33 -13.40
N ARG A 68 -10.08 -5.23 -14.02
CA ARG A 68 -10.55 -4.79 -15.34
C ARG A 68 -9.43 -4.89 -16.38
N ASP A 69 -8.37 -5.63 -16.07
CA ASP A 69 -7.17 -5.79 -16.89
C ASP A 69 -6.45 -4.47 -17.22
N ILE A 70 -6.60 -3.45 -16.36
CA ILE A 70 -5.90 -2.17 -16.49
C ILE A 70 -4.69 -2.18 -15.56
N THR A 71 -3.51 -2.44 -16.12
CA THR A 71 -2.23 -2.61 -15.38
C THR A 71 -1.24 -1.46 -15.57
N TRP A 72 -1.58 -0.46 -16.41
CA TRP A 72 -0.68 0.67 -16.72
C TRP A 72 -0.27 1.50 -15.49
N TYR A 73 -1.04 1.39 -14.40
CA TYR A 73 -0.82 2.10 -13.15
C TYR A 73 -0.11 1.26 -12.09
N ASP A 74 0.28 0.02 -12.39
CA ASP A 74 0.86 -0.89 -11.39
C ASP A 74 2.11 -0.31 -10.72
N HIS A 75 2.93 0.42 -11.47
CA HIS A 75 4.14 1.05 -10.95
C HIS A 75 3.86 2.17 -9.95
N LEU A 76 2.65 2.73 -9.90
CA LEU A 76 2.30 3.82 -8.99
C LEU A 76 2.10 3.35 -7.54
N HIS A 77 1.97 2.04 -7.32
CA HIS A 77 1.72 1.47 -5.99
C HIS A 77 2.96 1.36 -5.12
N TYR A 78 4.16 1.43 -5.66
CA TYR A 78 5.40 1.20 -4.89
C TYR A 78 6.48 2.19 -5.27
N ALA A 79 7.43 2.42 -4.36
CA ALA A 79 8.63 3.20 -4.58
C ALA A 79 9.82 2.46 -3.98
N ASP A 80 10.19 1.35 -4.62
CA ASP A 80 11.20 0.44 -4.12
C ASP A 80 12.58 1.09 -4.00
N ILE A 81 13.17 0.98 -2.81
CA ILE A 81 14.60 1.15 -2.61
C ILE A 81 15.21 -0.25 -2.55
N PRO A 82 16.09 -0.63 -3.50
CA PRO A 82 16.70 -1.94 -3.50
C PRO A 82 17.72 -2.06 -2.36
N PHE A 83 17.80 -3.24 -1.75
CA PHE A 83 18.86 -3.58 -0.80
C PHE A 83 19.34 -5.01 -1.05
N THR A 84 20.56 -5.33 -0.62
CA THR A 84 21.13 -6.68 -0.74
C THR A 84 21.70 -7.16 0.59
N ARG A 85 21.74 -8.49 0.75
CA ARG A 85 22.44 -9.17 1.86
C ARG A 85 23.67 -9.95 1.41
N ASP A 86 23.76 -10.30 0.13
CA ASP A 86 24.80 -11.14 -0.45
C ASP A 86 25.76 -10.35 -1.35
N GLY A 87 25.61 -9.02 -1.41
CA GLY A 87 26.45 -8.15 -2.22
C GLY A 87 26.04 -8.10 -3.69
N THR A 88 24.91 -8.71 -4.08
CA THR A 88 24.40 -8.61 -5.45
C THR A 88 24.20 -7.13 -5.84
N PRO A 89 24.70 -6.69 -7.02
CA PRO A 89 24.57 -5.31 -7.46
C PRO A 89 23.12 -4.82 -7.48
N LEU A 90 22.90 -3.61 -6.97
CA LEU A 90 21.56 -3.01 -6.93
C LEU A 90 21.20 -2.40 -8.29
N PRO A 91 20.00 -2.68 -8.83
CA PRO A 91 19.55 -2.09 -10.07
C PRO A 91 19.20 -0.60 -9.88
N PRO A 92 19.15 0.19 -10.97
CA PRO A 92 18.60 1.54 -10.90
C PRO A 92 17.12 1.51 -10.50
N GLN A 93 16.67 2.55 -9.80
CA GLN A 93 15.27 2.70 -9.40
C GLN A 93 14.41 3.21 -10.58
N ASN A 94 13.15 2.75 -10.64
CA ASN A 94 12.18 3.27 -11.62
C ASN A 94 11.81 4.73 -11.25
N PRO A 95 11.98 5.71 -12.15
CA PRO A 95 11.62 7.10 -11.87
C PRO A 95 10.10 7.34 -11.78
N VAL A 96 9.28 6.48 -12.41
CA VAL A 96 7.82 6.53 -12.33
C VAL A 96 7.36 5.52 -11.28
N ASN A 97 7.02 6.02 -10.10
CA ASN A 97 6.74 5.23 -8.91
C ASN A 97 5.74 5.96 -7.99
N ALA A 98 5.47 5.43 -6.80
CA ALA A 98 4.56 6.02 -5.82
C ALA A 98 4.91 7.47 -5.43
N VAL A 99 6.20 7.83 -5.34
CA VAL A 99 6.63 9.21 -5.07
C VAL A 99 6.20 10.13 -6.21
N TRP A 100 6.49 9.73 -7.46
CA TRP A 100 6.06 10.47 -8.65
C TRP A 100 4.54 10.60 -8.71
N ALA A 101 3.81 9.53 -8.42
CA ALA A 101 2.34 9.51 -8.44
C ALA A 101 1.74 10.53 -7.46
N LEU A 102 2.28 10.60 -6.24
CA LEU A 102 1.86 11.57 -5.22
C LEU A 102 2.16 13.01 -5.65
N GLU A 103 3.40 13.27 -6.10
CA GLU A 103 3.81 14.60 -6.56
C GLU A 103 2.97 15.06 -7.77
N HIS A 104 2.65 14.15 -8.69
CA HIS A 104 1.84 14.46 -9.87
C HIS A 104 0.37 14.67 -9.51
N ALA A 105 -0.20 13.83 -8.64
CA ALA A 105 -1.57 13.98 -8.16
C ALA A 105 -1.78 15.35 -7.50
N VAL A 106 -0.87 15.79 -6.62
CA VAL A 106 -0.95 17.11 -5.99
C VAL A 106 -0.90 18.24 -7.03
N LYS A 107 -0.03 18.16 -8.04
CA LYS A 107 0.02 19.14 -9.13
C LYS A 107 -1.30 19.24 -9.89
N VAL A 108 -1.92 18.10 -10.21
CA VAL A 108 -3.24 18.07 -10.89
C VAL A 108 -4.34 18.68 -10.01
N LEU A 109 -4.34 18.39 -8.70
CA LEU A 109 -5.33 18.94 -7.79
C LEU A 109 -5.23 20.46 -7.64
N GLN A 110 -4.01 20.98 -7.58
CA GLN A 110 -3.72 22.42 -7.46
C GLN A 110 -3.89 23.19 -8.78
N SER A 111 -3.83 22.51 -9.92
CA SER A 111 -3.97 23.15 -11.22
C SER A 111 -5.39 23.72 -11.43
N PRO A 112 -5.53 25.00 -11.83
CA PRO A 112 -6.81 25.56 -12.26
C PRO A 112 -7.21 25.08 -13.66
N LYS A 113 -6.27 24.51 -14.44
CA LYS A 113 -6.51 24.00 -15.79
C LYS A 113 -7.09 22.57 -15.79
N SER A 114 -6.95 21.85 -14.68
CA SER A 114 -7.42 20.47 -14.58
C SER A 114 -8.94 20.42 -14.40
N ASN A 115 -9.60 19.62 -15.22
CA ASN A 115 -11.05 19.46 -15.15
C ASN A 115 -11.44 18.54 -13.96
N ARG A 116 -12.75 18.41 -13.70
CA ARG A 116 -13.25 17.60 -12.58
C ARG A 116 -12.86 16.12 -12.67
N ALA A 117 -12.83 15.54 -13.87
CA ALA A 117 -12.46 14.14 -14.06
C ALA A 117 -10.97 13.91 -13.74
N ASP A 118 -10.09 14.82 -14.17
CA ASP A 118 -8.67 14.79 -13.84
C ASP A 118 -8.45 14.90 -12.34
N LYS A 119 -9.14 15.84 -11.68
CA LYS A 119 -9.07 16.01 -10.22
C LYS A 119 -9.60 14.78 -9.48
N ARG A 120 -10.67 14.15 -9.97
CA ARG A 120 -11.20 12.91 -9.39
C ARG A 120 -10.20 11.77 -9.51
N PHE A 121 -9.57 11.60 -10.67
CA PHE A 121 -8.51 10.60 -10.87
C PHE A 121 -7.34 10.87 -9.92
N ALA A 122 -6.86 12.11 -9.85
CA ALA A 122 -5.79 12.52 -8.96
C ALA A 122 -6.14 12.30 -7.47
N LEU A 123 -7.39 12.54 -7.05
CA LEU A 123 -7.85 12.21 -5.70
C LEU A 123 -7.81 10.70 -5.44
N ASN A 124 -8.28 9.85 -6.37
CA ASN A 124 -8.20 8.40 -6.19
C ASN A 124 -6.74 7.95 -6.03
N VAL A 125 -5.83 8.45 -6.87
CA VAL A 125 -4.39 8.15 -6.75
C VAL A 125 -3.84 8.65 -5.42
N LEU A 126 -4.10 9.89 -5.04
CA LEU A 126 -3.59 10.47 -3.79
C LEU A 126 -4.07 9.67 -2.56
N LEU A 127 -5.36 9.35 -2.50
CA LEU A 127 -5.97 8.59 -1.40
C LEU A 127 -5.37 7.18 -1.28
N HIS A 128 -5.16 6.51 -2.42
CA HIS A 128 -4.63 5.15 -2.45
C HIS A 128 -3.13 5.12 -2.14
N VAL A 129 -2.33 5.86 -2.93
CA VAL A 129 -0.87 5.80 -2.91
C VAL A 129 -0.28 6.37 -1.62
N THR A 130 -1.00 7.28 -0.93
CA THR A 130 -0.57 7.72 0.40
C THR A 130 -0.61 6.57 1.41
N GLY A 131 -1.57 5.64 1.30
CA GLY A 131 -1.57 4.41 2.06
C GLY A 131 -0.38 3.53 1.70
N ASP A 132 -0.17 3.29 0.41
CA ASP A 132 0.89 2.43 -0.10
C ASP A 132 2.28 2.84 0.36
N ILE A 133 2.63 4.12 0.21
CA ILE A 133 3.97 4.60 0.54
C ILE A 133 4.29 4.48 2.04
N HIS A 134 3.26 4.30 2.88
CA HIS A 134 3.39 4.03 4.32
C HIS A 134 3.36 2.53 4.66
N GLN A 135 3.11 1.64 3.71
CA GLN A 135 3.27 0.19 3.88
C GLN A 135 4.75 -0.15 3.69
N PRO A 136 5.47 -0.69 4.70
CA PRO A 136 6.91 -0.96 4.59
C PRO A 136 7.33 -1.75 3.34
N MET A 137 6.56 -2.77 2.95
CA MET A 137 6.88 -3.64 1.81
C MET A 137 6.65 -2.99 0.44
N HIS A 138 6.12 -1.76 0.39
CA HIS A 138 5.93 -0.95 -0.83
C HIS A 138 7.09 0.02 -1.09
N ALA A 139 8.09 0.03 -0.21
CA ALA A 139 9.25 0.91 -0.31
C ALA A 139 10.57 0.12 -0.40
N VAL A 140 10.51 -1.15 -0.81
CA VAL A 140 11.64 -2.06 -0.67
C VAL A 140 11.60 -3.16 -1.72
N THR A 141 12.77 -3.58 -2.18
CA THR A 141 12.92 -4.84 -2.89
C THR A 141 14.26 -5.46 -2.53
N GLN A 142 14.25 -6.73 -2.11
CA GLN A 142 15.49 -7.43 -1.80
C GLN A 142 16.11 -7.99 -3.07
N ILE A 143 17.31 -7.54 -3.39
CA ILE A 143 18.14 -8.09 -4.47
C ILE A 143 19.03 -9.21 -3.91
N SER A 144 19.06 -10.34 -4.60
CA SER A 144 19.93 -11.47 -4.29
C SER A 144 20.33 -12.22 -5.55
N ALA A 145 21.30 -13.13 -5.46
CA ALA A 145 21.67 -14.00 -6.57
C ALA A 145 20.46 -14.84 -7.08
N ARG A 146 19.53 -15.20 -6.20
CA ARG A 146 18.27 -15.90 -6.55
C ARG A 146 17.28 -14.97 -7.23
N ASN A 147 17.17 -13.73 -6.75
CA ASN A 147 16.24 -12.73 -7.25
C ASN A 147 17.00 -11.47 -7.72
N PRO A 148 17.72 -11.53 -8.87
CA PRO A 148 18.56 -10.42 -9.33
C PRO A 148 17.75 -9.20 -9.77
N ARG A 149 16.44 -9.37 -10.03
CA ARG A 149 15.49 -8.29 -10.32
C ARG A 149 14.70 -7.83 -9.09
N GLY A 150 15.04 -8.34 -7.92
CA GLY A 150 14.34 -8.09 -6.67
C GLY A 150 13.23 -9.09 -6.36
N ASP A 151 12.91 -9.21 -5.07
CA ASP A 151 11.90 -10.12 -4.54
C ASP A 151 10.46 -9.55 -4.60
N ARG A 152 10.29 -8.41 -5.29
CA ARG A 152 9.02 -7.68 -5.47
C ARG A 152 8.42 -7.27 -4.12
N GLY A 153 9.23 -6.66 -3.25
CA GLY A 153 8.80 -6.23 -1.92
C GLY A 153 8.32 -7.38 -1.06
N GLY A 154 9.04 -8.51 -1.08
CA GLY A 154 8.72 -9.70 -0.28
C GLY A 154 7.59 -10.57 -0.85
N ASN A 155 7.12 -10.31 -2.07
CA ASN A 155 6.16 -11.20 -2.72
C ASN A 155 6.78 -12.56 -3.08
N LEU A 156 8.08 -12.58 -3.38
CA LEU A 156 8.86 -13.79 -3.62
C LEU A 156 9.52 -14.35 -2.35
N PHE A 157 9.16 -13.83 -1.17
CA PHE A 157 9.63 -14.31 0.13
C PHE A 157 8.56 -15.22 0.75
N PRO A 158 8.65 -16.56 0.61
CA PRO A 158 7.63 -17.47 1.11
C PRO A 158 7.63 -17.54 2.64
N LEU A 159 6.45 -17.69 3.22
CA LEU A 159 6.26 -18.02 4.64
C LEU A 159 5.76 -19.46 4.78
N ARG A 160 6.00 -20.07 5.94
CA ARG A 160 5.37 -21.36 6.28
C ARG A 160 3.83 -21.21 6.25
N PRO A 161 3.07 -22.24 5.83
CA PRO A 161 1.60 -22.18 5.81
C PRO A 161 1.01 -21.67 7.14
N ASN A 162 0.16 -20.64 7.05
CA ASN A 162 -0.48 -19.97 8.17
C ASN A 162 -1.77 -19.27 7.69
N PRO A 163 -2.67 -18.87 8.60
CA PRO A 163 -3.97 -18.30 8.22
C PRO A 163 -3.93 -16.82 7.80
N ILE A 164 -2.77 -16.15 7.87
CA ILE A 164 -2.64 -14.71 7.58
C ILE A 164 -2.20 -14.47 6.14
N ALA A 165 -1.11 -15.11 5.71
CA ALA A 165 -0.51 -14.86 4.39
C ALA A 165 0.46 -15.96 3.95
N ARG A 166 0.68 -16.10 2.64
CA ARG A 166 1.63 -17.06 2.05
C ARG A 166 3.03 -16.50 1.85
N ASN A 167 3.19 -15.18 1.78
CA ASN A 167 4.47 -14.50 1.58
C ASN A 167 4.57 -13.28 2.52
N LEU A 168 5.78 -12.72 2.62
CA LEU A 168 6.07 -11.60 3.51
C LEU A 168 5.28 -10.35 3.14
N HIS A 169 5.14 -10.04 1.85
CA HIS A 169 4.37 -8.88 1.38
C HIS A 169 2.93 -8.91 1.89
N ALA A 170 2.18 -9.97 1.56
CA ALA A 170 0.80 -10.15 1.95
C ALA A 170 0.61 -10.25 3.48
N TRP A 171 1.65 -10.66 4.23
CA TRP A 171 1.61 -10.61 5.69
C TRP A 171 1.50 -9.17 6.20
N TRP A 172 2.29 -8.27 5.61
CA TRP A 172 2.28 -6.84 5.92
C TRP A 172 1.03 -6.14 5.36
N ASP A 173 0.58 -6.48 4.15
CA ASP A 173 -0.69 -5.97 3.58
C ASP A 173 -1.88 -6.27 4.50
N ASN A 174 -1.86 -7.44 5.15
CA ASN A 174 -2.88 -7.87 6.11
C ASN A 174 -2.61 -7.39 7.55
N GLY A 175 -1.55 -6.62 7.77
CA GLY A 175 -1.15 -6.08 9.06
C GLY A 175 -0.93 -7.14 10.12
N GLY A 176 -0.29 -8.28 9.78
CA GLY A 176 -0.16 -9.41 10.70
C GLY A 176 -1.52 -9.98 11.14
N GLY A 177 -2.52 -9.92 10.25
CA GLY A 177 -3.89 -10.35 10.48
C GLY A 177 -4.80 -9.32 11.15
N LEU A 178 -4.28 -8.14 11.52
CA LEU A 178 -5.09 -7.04 12.07
C LEU A 178 -6.15 -6.55 11.08
N LEU A 179 -5.81 -6.54 9.80
CA LEU A 179 -6.66 -5.99 8.74
C LEU A 179 -7.56 -7.06 8.10
N ASN A 180 -7.57 -8.28 8.64
CA ASN A 180 -8.41 -9.39 8.15
C ASN A 180 -9.86 -9.25 8.66
N THR A 181 -10.55 -8.20 8.23
CA THR A 181 -11.95 -7.93 8.60
C THR A 181 -12.90 -8.59 7.59
N ARG A 182 -13.11 -9.91 7.69
CA ARG A 182 -14.08 -10.66 6.86
C ARG A 182 -15.30 -11.12 7.66
N GLY A 183 -16.47 -11.16 7.03
CA GLY A 183 -17.72 -11.65 7.64
C GLY A 183 -18.61 -10.53 8.19
N ARG A 184 -19.75 -10.92 8.78
CA ARG A 184 -20.87 -10.02 9.16
C ARG A 184 -20.46 -8.79 9.96
N ASN A 185 -19.44 -8.92 10.81
CA ASN A 185 -18.97 -7.84 11.71
C ASN A 185 -17.76 -7.07 11.15
N ALA A 186 -17.48 -7.13 9.84
CA ALA A 186 -16.34 -6.45 9.23
C ALA A 186 -16.40 -4.92 9.42
N GLY A 187 -17.56 -4.31 9.19
CA GLY A 187 -17.76 -2.86 9.36
C GLY A 187 -17.54 -2.41 10.81
N MET A 188 -18.15 -3.11 11.78
CA MET A 188 -17.96 -2.80 13.20
C MET A 188 -16.50 -2.92 13.63
N ARG A 189 -15.80 -4.00 13.25
CA ARG A 189 -14.37 -4.16 13.60
C ARG A 189 -13.49 -3.09 12.99
N ARG A 190 -13.75 -2.68 11.74
CA ARG A 190 -13.04 -1.56 11.11
C ARG A 190 -13.28 -0.27 11.90
N GLN A 191 -14.52 0.01 12.28
CA GLN A 191 -14.85 1.21 13.04
C GLN A 191 -14.22 1.23 14.44
N SER A 192 -14.23 0.10 15.15
CA SER A 192 -13.53 -0.02 16.44
C SER A 192 -12.02 0.16 16.29
N LEU A 193 -11.43 -0.37 15.21
CA LEU A 193 -10.00 -0.18 14.92
C LEU A 193 -9.67 1.26 14.56
N LEU A 194 -10.51 1.92 13.75
CA LEU A 194 -10.39 3.35 13.44
C LEU A 194 -10.39 4.18 14.72
N HIS A 195 -11.37 3.97 15.60
CA HIS A 195 -11.46 4.69 16.87
C HIS A 195 -10.23 4.45 17.76
N ALA A 196 -9.76 3.20 17.84
CA ALA A 196 -8.56 2.87 18.62
C ALA A 196 -7.30 3.55 18.04
N ILE A 197 -7.15 3.59 16.71
CA ILE A 197 -6.02 4.26 16.05
C ILE A 197 -6.07 5.77 16.31
N ASP A 198 -7.22 6.40 16.07
CA ASP A 198 -7.38 7.85 16.23
C ASP A 198 -7.20 8.32 17.68
N THR A 199 -7.66 7.50 18.64
CA THR A 199 -7.44 7.78 20.07
C THR A 199 -5.97 7.60 20.48
N GLN A 200 -5.29 6.58 19.95
CA GLN A 200 -3.92 6.25 20.36
C GLN A 200 -2.87 7.17 19.73
N TYR A 201 -3.08 7.62 18.50
CA TYR A 201 -2.10 8.37 17.71
C TYR A 201 -2.64 9.74 17.36
N VAL A 202 -2.31 10.74 18.18
CA VAL A 202 -2.74 12.13 17.97
C VAL A 202 -2.23 12.65 16.63
N CYS A 203 -3.13 13.20 15.83
CA CYS A 203 -2.84 13.79 14.53
C CYS A 203 -2.92 15.31 14.59
N HIS A 204 -1.88 15.96 14.06
CA HIS A 204 -1.77 17.41 13.88
C HIS A 204 -1.44 17.72 12.42
N PRO A 205 -2.42 17.73 11.50
CA PRO A 205 -2.19 17.90 10.07
C PRO A 205 -1.43 19.19 9.72
N GLU A 206 -1.60 20.25 10.50
CA GLU A 206 -0.91 21.54 10.35
C GLU A 206 0.61 21.43 10.44
N ASN A 207 1.11 20.44 11.20
CA ASN A 207 2.54 20.20 11.42
C ASN A 207 3.17 19.28 10.36
N GLU A 208 2.36 18.58 9.57
CA GLU A 208 2.85 17.64 8.56
C GLU A 208 3.34 18.39 7.31
N VAL A 209 4.40 17.88 6.68
CA VAL A 209 4.97 18.45 5.46
C VAL A 209 4.89 17.42 4.34
N PHE A 210 4.43 17.85 3.16
CA PHE A 210 4.37 16.99 1.98
C PHE A 210 5.78 16.66 1.47
N LYS A 211 6.32 15.51 1.91
CA LYS A 211 7.64 15.00 1.52
C LYS A 211 7.56 13.50 1.20
N PRO A 212 6.94 13.10 0.07
CA PRO A 212 6.76 11.69 -0.27
C PRO A 212 8.04 10.84 -0.27
N ARG A 213 9.19 11.42 -0.67
CA ARG A 213 10.49 10.72 -0.59
C ARG A 213 10.87 10.36 0.85
N ALA A 214 10.68 11.28 1.79
CA ALA A 214 10.94 10.99 3.21
C ALA A 214 9.97 9.92 3.74
N TRP A 215 8.71 9.95 3.33
CA TRP A 215 7.72 8.92 3.71
C TRP A 215 8.13 7.53 3.21
N ARG A 216 8.60 7.44 1.96
CA ARG A 216 9.20 6.21 1.40
C ARG A 216 10.41 5.76 2.23
N ASP A 217 11.32 6.66 2.56
CA ASP A 217 12.56 6.33 3.27
C ASP A 217 12.26 5.79 4.69
N GLU A 218 11.24 6.34 5.37
CA GLU A 218 10.72 5.82 6.64
C GLU A 218 10.20 4.38 6.49
N SER A 219 9.37 4.12 5.47
CA SER A 219 8.84 2.78 5.17
C SER A 219 9.94 1.79 4.80
N HIS A 220 10.94 2.21 4.04
CA HIS A 220 12.10 1.39 3.69
C HIS A 220 12.92 1.01 4.94
N ALA A 221 13.11 1.96 5.87
CA ALA A 221 13.79 1.69 7.13
C ALA A 221 13.02 0.66 7.97
N LEU A 222 11.68 0.74 8.03
CA LEU A 222 10.85 -0.28 8.69
C LEU A 222 10.97 -1.64 8.01
N ALA A 223 10.98 -1.69 6.69
CA ALA A 223 11.11 -2.93 5.96
C ALA A 223 12.45 -3.62 6.24
N THR A 224 13.56 -2.90 6.07
CA THR A 224 14.91 -3.47 6.21
C THR A 224 15.24 -3.82 7.66
N ARG A 225 14.82 -3.00 8.63
CA ARG A 225 15.13 -3.19 10.06
C ARG A 225 14.14 -4.11 10.78
N VAL A 226 12.94 -4.30 10.26
CA VAL A 226 11.89 -5.10 10.93
C VAL A 226 11.39 -6.21 10.02
N ALA A 227 10.79 -5.89 8.87
CA ALA A 227 10.12 -6.89 8.04
C ALA A 227 11.05 -8.02 7.59
N TYR A 228 12.22 -7.66 7.06
CA TYR A 228 13.19 -8.63 6.56
C TYR A 228 14.00 -9.31 7.65
N ARG A 229 13.79 -9.04 8.95
CA ARG A 229 14.46 -9.82 10.02
C ARG A 229 14.12 -11.31 9.98
N LEU A 230 13.03 -11.68 9.31
CA LEU A 230 12.66 -13.07 9.06
C LEU A 230 13.59 -13.73 8.03
N HIS A 231 13.56 -15.06 8.02
CA HIS A 231 14.12 -15.90 6.97
C HIS A 231 13.01 -16.55 6.16
N GLU A 232 13.27 -16.90 4.90
CA GLU A 232 12.28 -17.57 4.05
C GLU A 232 11.84 -18.90 4.67
N GLY A 233 10.57 -19.25 4.51
CA GLY A 233 10.01 -20.53 4.97
C GLY A 233 9.71 -20.60 6.47
N VAL A 234 9.92 -19.52 7.24
CA VAL A 234 9.57 -19.49 8.67
C VAL A 234 8.08 -19.22 8.89
N LEU A 235 7.56 -19.67 10.03
CA LEU A 235 6.29 -19.19 10.56
C LEU A 235 6.59 -17.96 11.44
N PRO A 236 6.06 -16.76 11.12
CA PRO A 236 6.29 -15.61 11.99
C PRO A 236 5.69 -15.85 13.38
N ASP A 237 6.48 -15.61 14.41
CA ASP A 237 6.08 -15.86 15.79
C ASP A 237 5.11 -14.78 16.33
N ALA A 238 4.66 -14.99 17.57
CA ALA A 238 3.73 -14.07 18.21
C ALA A 238 4.32 -12.67 18.46
N ALA A 239 5.63 -12.57 18.69
CA ALA A 239 6.30 -11.29 18.92
C ALA A 239 6.37 -10.47 17.61
N TYR A 240 6.78 -11.10 16.52
CA TYR A 240 6.80 -10.52 15.19
C TYR A 240 5.39 -10.12 14.74
N LYS A 241 4.38 -10.95 15.01
CA LYS A 241 2.97 -10.59 14.75
C LYS A 241 2.56 -9.34 15.51
N ARG A 242 2.80 -9.26 16.83
CA ARG A 242 2.48 -8.06 17.62
C ARG A 242 3.22 -6.82 17.12
N GLN A 243 4.50 -6.96 16.79
CA GLN A 243 5.30 -5.85 16.23
C GLN A 243 4.75 -5.37 14.89
N THR A 244 4.40 -6.30 13.98
CA THR A 244 3.74 -5.98 12.70
C THR A 244 2.45 -5.20 12.93
N GLN A 245 1.61 -5.67 13.86
CA GLN A 245 0.32 -5.04 14.18
C GLN A 245 0.47 -3.66 14.82
N GLN A 246 1.49 -3.44 15.64
CA GLN A 246 1.80 -2.14 16.23
C GLN A 246 2.24 -1.15 15.15
N ILE A 247 3.21 -1.56 14.30
CA ILE A 247 3.70 -0.73 13.19
C ILE A 247 2.56 -0.40 12.23
N THR A 248 1.72 -1.39 11.89
CA THR A 248 0.55 -1.20 11.03
C THR A 248 -0.37 -0.08 11.54
N ARG A 249 -0.72 -0.08 12.83
CA ARG A 249 -1.55 0.99 13.42
C ARG A 249 -0.88 2.36 13.30
N SER A 250 0.41 2.43 13.64
CA SER A 250 1.16 3.68 13.58
C SER A 250 1.30 4.23 12.15
N GLN A 251 1.52 3.36 11.16
CA GLN A 251 1.64 3.75 9.76
C GLN A 251 0.29 4.17 9.17
N ILE A 252 -0.81 3.50 9.54
CA ILE A 252 -2.17 3.93 9.15
C ILE A 252 -2.48 5.32 9.72
N ALA A 253 -2.20 5.55 11.01
CA ALA A 253 -2.40 6.85 11.65
C ALA A 253 -1.60 7.96 10.94
N ARG A 254 -0.30 7.71 10.73
CA ARG A 254 0.63 8.63 10.09
C ARG A 254 0.24 8.94 8.65
N ALA A 255 -0.11 7.91 7.87
CA ALA A 255 -0.58 8.06 6.50
C ALA A 255 -1.86 8.90 6.44
N GLY A 256 -2.84 8.61 7.31
CA GLY A 256 -4.08 9.37 7.37
C GLY A 256 -3.85 10.83 7.76
N CYS A 257 -2.98 11.09 8.74
CA CYS A 257 -2.66 12.44 9.17
C CYS A 257 -1.96 13.27 8.07
N ARG A 258 -0.96 12.68 7.42
CA ARG A 258 -0.25 13.28 6.28
C ARG A 258 -1.18 13.51 5.10
N LEU A 259 -2.07 12.57 4.83
CA LEU A 259 -3.10 12.71 3.80
C LEU A 259 -4.03 13.88 4.14
N ALA A 260 -4.53 13.98 5.37
CA ALA A 260 -5.33 15.12 5.81
C ALA A 260 -4.57 16.45 5.64
N ALA A 261 -3.28 16.50 5.95
CA ALA A 261 -2.47 17.70 5.79
C ALA A 261 -2.35 18.15 4.33
N VAL A 262 -2.16 17.21 3.41
CA VAL A 262 -2.19 17.49 1.97
C VAL A 262 -3.58 17.96 1.55
N LEU A 263 -4.61 17.26 2.02
CA LEU A 263 -5.99 17.57 1.64
C LEU A 263 -6.49 18.91 2.21
N ASN A 264 -5.97 19.36 3.35
CA ASN A 264 -6.32 20.63 3.95
C ASN A 264 -5.69 21.85 3.26
N ARG A 265 -4.64 21.63 2.46
CA ARG A 265 -3.90 22.71 1.77
C ARG A 265 -4.41 23.00 0.36
N PHE A 266 -5.33 22.19 -0.15
CA PHE A 266 -5.90 22.40 -1.47
C PHE A 266 -7.26 23.08 -1.45
#